data_AF-E7C5T4-F1
#
_entry.id   AF-E7C5T4-F1
#
_cell.length_a   1.000
_cell.length_b   1.000
_cell.length_c   1.000
_cell.angle_alpha   90.00
_cell.angle_beta   90.00
_cell.angle_gamma   90.00
#
_symmetry.space_group_name_H-M   'P 1'
#
loop_
_entity.id
_entity.type
_entity.pdbx_description
1 polymer ?
#
loop_
_entity_poly.entity_id
_entity_poly.type
_entity_poly.pdbx_seq_one_letter_code
_entity_poly.pdbx_strand_id
1 'polypeptide(L)'
;MGIFKFIEYIIDPDVKHCDMGLMFLKGEGVDRDFDEGIHWLQKSAKSGNGYSMLVLGNFYFYGESRYPGFLEHFGVPYDEEKAFYWYKKQPSEKILKTAIYESQERFLENE
;
A
#
# COMPACT_ATOMS: atom_id res chain seq x y z
N MET A 1 -21.03 12.25 -22.93
CA MET A 1 -20.89 11.48 -21.67
C MET A 1 -20.17 10.19 -22.04
N GLY A 2 -18.84 10.28 -22.09
CA GLY A 2 -18.01 9.46 -22.97
C GLY A 2 -17.69 8.07 -22.45
N ILE A 3 -17.37 7.20 -23.40
CA ILE A 3 -16.78 5.86 -23.33
C ILE A 3 -15.84 5.65 -22.13
N PHE A 4 -15.12 6.69 -21.69
CA PHE A 4 -14.32 6.70 -20.45
C PHE A 4 -15.06 6.22 -19.20
N LYS A 5 -16.34 6.58 -19.03
CA LYS A 5 -17.15 6.15 -17.88
C LYS A 5 -17.58 4.67 -17.98
N PHE A 6 -17.50 4.10 -19.18
CA PHE A 6 -17.89 2.71 -19.47
C PHE A 6 -16.71 1.75 -19.27
N ILE A 7 -15.48 2.19 -19.55
CA ILE A 7 -14.27 1.40 -19.30
C ILE A 7 -13.98 1.31 -17.79
N GLU A 8 -14.25 2.39 -17.04
CA GLU A 8 -14.23 2.38 -15.57
C GLU A 8 -15.23 1.42 -14.91
N TYR A 9 -16.25 1.00 -15.66
CA TYR A 9 -17.30 0.11 -15.17
C TYR A 9 -17.03 -1.38 -15.47
N ILE A 10 -16.17 -1.69 -16.45
CA ILE A 10 -15.87 -3.07 -16.88
C ILE A 10 -14.65 -3.63 -16.15
N ILE A 11 -13.67 -2.78 -15.83
CA ILE A 11 -12.51 -3.15 -15.00
C ILE A 11 -12.91 -2.83 -13.57
N ASP A 12 -12.89 -3.83 -12.68
CA ASP A 12 -13.21 -3.65 -11.27
C ASP A 12 -12.51 -2.37 -10.76
N PRO A 13 -13.24 -1.32 -10.37
CA PRO A 13 -12.64 -0.02 -10.07
C PRO A 13 -11.54 -0.17 -9.02
N ASP A 14 -11.69 -1.15 -8.13
CA ASP A 14 -10.73 -1.49 -7.08
C ASP A 14 -9.38 -2.00 -7.61
N VAL A 15 -9.36 -2.73 -8.73
CA VAL A 15 -8.11 -3.16 -9.38
C VAL A 15 -7.42 -1.96 -10.03
N LYS A 16 -8.18 -1.12 -10.74
CA LYS A 16 -7.66 0.10 -11.38
C LYS A 16 -7.05 1.07 -10.36
N HIS A 17 -7.73 1.30 -9.23
CA HIS A 17 -7.24 2.21 -8.20
C HIS A 17 -5.95 1.68 -7.53
N CYS A 18 -5.83 0.37 -7.35
CA CYS A 18 -4.61 -0.21 -6.79
C CYS A 18 -3.42 -0.09 -7.76
N ASP A 19 -3.63 -0.40 -9.04
CA ASP A 19 -2.57 -0.35 -10.05
C ASP A 19 -2.09 1.08 -10.27
N MET A 20 -3.01 2.06 -10.32
CA MET A 20 -2.64 3.49 -10.38
C MET A 20 -1.82 3.90 -9.16
N GLY A 21 -2.23 3.48 -7.96
CA GLY A 21 -1.47 3.72 -6.74
C GLY A 21 -0.04 3.21 -6.86
N LEU A 22 0.13 1.96 -7.30
CA LEU A 22 1.45 1.37 -7.52
C LEU A 22 2.26 2.06 -8.61
N MET A 23 1.63 2.52 -9.69
CA MET A 23 2.31 3.28 -10.76
C MET A 23 2.92 4.58 -10.23
N PHE A 24 2.15 5.34 -9.45
CA PHE A 24 2.65 6.56 -8.79
C PHE A 24 3.75 6.28 -7.76
N LEU A 25 3.62 5.20 -6.98
CA LEU A 25 4.65 4.81 -6.00
C LEU A 25 5.97 4.41 -6.67
N LYS A 26 5.90 3.72 -7.82
CA LYS A 26 7.10 3.23 -8.52
C LYS A 26 7.66 4.23 -9.52
N GLY A 27 6.84 5.15 -10.01
CA GLY A 27 7.16 6.00 -11.17
C GLY A 27 7.08 5.24 -12.50
N GLU A 28 6.25 4.20 -12.58
CA GLU A 28 6.09 3.39 -13.80
C GLU A 28 5.11 4.09 -14.76
N GLY A 29 5.64 4.83 -15.73
CA GLY A 29 4.83 5.51 -16.76
C GLY A 29 4.18 6.83 -16.30
N VAL A 30 4.38 7.21 -15.04
CA VAL A 30 4.01 8.50 -14.44
C VAL A 30 5.17 8.99 -13.58
N ASP A 31 5.24 10.29 -13.31
CA ASP A 31 6.20 10.82 -12.34
C ASP A 31 5.92 10.23 -10.96
N ARG A 32 6.98 9.90 -10.23
CA ARG A 32 6.87 9.30 -8.91
C ARG A 32 6.25 10.30 -7.94
N ASP A 33 5.10 9.94 -7.38
CA ASP A 33 4.36 10.75 -6.42
C ASP A 33 3.81 9.82 -5.33
N PHE A 34 4.43 9.88 -4.15
CA PHE A 34 4.03 9.03 -3.03
C PHE A 34 2.67 9.44 -2.45
N ASP A 35 2.37 10.73 -2.44
CA ASP A 35 1.11 11.25 -1.88
C ASP A 35 -0.07 10.83 -2.75
N GLU A 36 0.07 10.97 -4.07
CA GLU A 36 -0.94 10.55 -5.03
C GLU A 36 -1.07 9.01 -5.05
N GLY A 37 0.05 8.29 -4.99
CA GLY A 37 0.04 6.82 -4.89
C GLY A 37 -0.71 6.31 -3.66
N ILE A 38 -0.46 6.92 -2.50
CA ILE A 38 -1.18 6.62 -1.25
C ILE A 38 -2.66 6.99 -1.37
N HIS A 39 -2.98 8.12 -1.99
CA HIS A 39 -4.37 8.54 -2.18
C HIS A 39 -5.18 7.47 -2.93
N TRP A 40 -4.65 6.97 -4.04
CA TRP A 40 -5.31 5.93 -4.84
C TRP A 40 -5.42 4.59 -4.12
N LEU A 41 -4.38 4.18 -3.39
CA LEU A 41 -4.41 2.99 -2.55
C LEU A 41 -5.43 3.12 -1.41
N GLN A 42 -5.54 4.28 -0.78
CA GLN A 42 -6.54 4.51 0.27
C GLN A 42 -7.96 4.45 -0.28
N LYS A 43 -8.17 4.96 -1.50
CA LYS A 43 -9.47 4.87 -2.18
C LYS A 43 -9.85 3.42 -2.45
N SER A 44 -8.92 2.63 -2.98
CA SER A 44 -9.11 1.20 -3.21
C SER A 44 -9.33 0.41 -1.90
N ALA A 45 -8.54 0.72 -0.87
CA ALA A 45 -8.70 0.13 0.45
C ALA A 45 -10.08 0.46 1.07
N LYS A 46 -10.63 1.66 0.85
CA LYS A 46 -11.98 2.03 1.32
C LYS A 46 -13.08 1.22 0.64
N SER A 47 -12.88 0.76 -0.59
CA SER A 47 -13.79 -0.15 -1.28
C SER A 47 -13.75 -1.60 -0.76
N GLY A 48 -12.76 -1.93 0.07
CA GLY A 48 -12.57 -3.29 0.60
C GLY A 48 -11.44 -4.07 -0.07
N ASN A 49 -10.63 -3.43 -0.92
CA ASN A 49 -9.48 -4.09 -1.54
C ASN A 49 -8.40 -4.43 -0.49
N GLY A 50 -8.30 -5.70 -0.12
CA GLY A 50 -7.32 -6.19 0.85
C GLY A 50 -5.87 -6.04 0.37
N TYR A 51 -5.62 -6.09 -0.93
CA TYR A 51 -4.29 -5.90 -1.49
C TYR A 51 -3.83 -4.43 -1.34
N SER A 52 -4.69 -3.45 -1.60
CA SER A 52 -4.34 -2.04 -1.36
C SER A 52 -4.11 -1.72 0.12
N MET A 53 -4.87 -2.34 1.02
CA MET A 53 -4.62 -2.25 2.46
C MET A 53 -3.26 -2.88 2.85
N LEU A 54 -2.87 -3.99 2.22
CA LEU A 54 -1.57 -4.62 2.43
C LEU A 54 -0.43 -3.71 1.97
N VAL A 55 -0.55 -3.15 0.77
CA VAL A 55 0.44 -2.22 0.24
C VAL A 55 0.58 -0.98 1.12
N LEU A 56 -0.53 -0.39 1.59
CA LEU A 56 -0.50 0.73 2.54
C LEU A 56 0.18 0.35 3.86
N GLY A 57 -0.16 -0.82 4.39
CA GLY A 57 0.45 -1.31 5.62
C GLY A 57 1.97 -1.46 5.47
N ASN A 58 2.42 -2.07 4.37
CA ASN A 58 3.84 -2.20 4.05
C ASN A 58 4.50 -0.84 3.89
N PHE A 59 3.81 0.13 3.27
CA PHE A 59 4.36 1.46 3.02
C PHE A 59 4.68 2.22 4.31
N TYR A 60 3.77 2.20 5.28
CA TYR A 60 4.02 2.77 6.60
C TYR A 60 5.03 1.94 7.41
N PHE A 61 5.07 0.63 7.19
CA PHE A 61 5.98 -0.28 7.89
C PHE A 61 7.44 -0.18 7.42
N TYR A 62 7.67 0.10 6.14
CA TYR A 62 8.98 0.27 5.51
C TYR A 62 9.35 1.73 5.26
N GLY A 63 8.61 2.67 5.86
CA GLY A 63 8.84 4.10 5.72
C GLY A 63 10.28 4.54 6.01
N GLU A 64 10.58 5.77 5.58
CA GLU A 64 11.90 6.39 5.41
C GLU A 64 12.88 6.18 6.59
N SER A 65 12.37 6.12 7.82
CA SER A 65 13.20 5.98 9.03
C SER A 65 13.65 4.56 9.34
N ARG A 66 13.00 3.53 8.79
CA ARG A 66 13.27 2.15 9.23
C ARG A 66 14.45 1.51 8.52
N TYR A 67 14.71 1.89 7.27
CA TYR A 67 15.76 1.30 6.46
C TYR A 67 16.43 2.34 5.56
N PRO A 68 17.41 3.11 6.08
CA PRO A 68 18.24 3.95 5.23
C PRO A 68 19.08 3.06 4.30
N GLY A 69 18.61 2.87 3.06
CA GLY A 69 19.35 2.20 1.99
C GLY A 69 18.75 0.92 1.40
N PHE A 70 17.60 0.43 1.88
CA PHE A 70 17.03 -0.83 1.36
C PHE A 70 16.08 -0.64 0.17
N LEU A 71 15.36 0.48 0.09
CA LEU A 71 14.49 0.86 -1.02
C LEU A 71 14.57 2.39 -1.16
N GLU A 72 14.35 2.92 -2.37
CA GLU A 72 14.24 4.37 -2.60
C GLU A 72 13.34 4.99 -1.54
N HIS A 73 13.75 6.10 -0.92
CA HIS A 73 13.04 6.72 0.18
C HIS A 73 11.57 6.89 -0.20
N PHE A 74 10.68 6.13 0.45
CA PHE A 74 9.25 6.10 0.16
C PHE A 74 8.53 7.42 0.49
N GLY A 75 9.28 8.46 0.91
CA GLY A 75 8.74 9.78 1.22
C GLY A 75 7.75 9.80 2.38
N VAL A 76 7.60 8.69 3.10
CA VAL A 76 6.66 8.54 4.20
C VAL A 76 7.37 8.03 5.44
N PRO A 77 7.15 8.67 6.60
CA PRO A 77 7.78 8.25 7.84
C PRO A 77 7.31 6.84 8.23
N TYR A 78 8.23 6.08 8.82
CA TYR A 78 7.90 4.82 9.46
C TYR A 78 6.81 5.06 10.52
N ASP A 79 5.71 4.33 10.43
CA ASP A 79 4.57 4.42 11.33
C ASP A 79 3.94 3.04 11.52
N GLU A 80 4.38 2.37 12.58
CA GLU A 80 3.94 1.03 12.93
C GLU A 80 2.44 0.96 13.24
N GLU A 81 1.91 1.96 13.94
CA GLU A 81 0.49 2.02 14.29
C GLU A 81 -0.38 2.11 13.04
N LYS A 82 -0.02 2.97 12.08
CA LYS A 82 -0.71 3.05 10.79
C LYS A 82 -0.55 1.77 9.98
N ALA A 83 0.62 1.14 10.00
CA ALA A 83 0.83 -0.13 9.32
C ALA A 83 -0.15 -1.20 9.83
N PHE A 84 -0.20 -1.40 11.15
CA PHE A 84 -1.12 -2.35 11.77
C PHE A 84 -2.59 -1.98 11.61
N TYR A 85 -2.93 -0.69 11.62
CA TYR A 85 -4.28 -0.25 11.32
C TYR A 85 -4.75 -0.75 9.96
N TRP A 86 -3.92 -0.62 8.91
CA TRP A 86 -4.26 -1.10 7.57
C TRP A 86 -4.25 -2.61 7.47
N TYR A 87 -3.32 -3.32 8.12
CA TYR A 87 -3.33 -4.78 8.15
C TYR A 87 -4.58 -5.34 8.83
N LYS A 88 -4.99 -4.76 9.97
CA LYS A 88 -6.18 -5.19 10.72
C LYS A 88 -7.48 -4.93 9.96
N LYS A 89 -7.49 -3.94 9.09
CA LYS A 89 -8.65 -3.61 8.25
C LYS A 89 -8.90 -4.63 7.15
N GLN A 90 -7.92 -5.47 6.84
CA GLN A 90 -8.07 -6.50 5.82
C GLN A 90 -9.04 -7.59 6.26
N PRO A 91 -9.86 -8.12 5.33
CA PRO A 91 -10.74 -9.25 5.63
C PRO A 91 -9.97 -10.58 5.83
N SER A 92 -8.69 -10.65 5.45
CA SER A 92 -7.90 -11.87 5.47
C SER A 92 -7.02 -11.99 6.71
N GLU A 93 -7.39 -12.89 7.61
CA GLU A 93 -6.62 -13.24 8.82
C GLU A 93 -5.22 -13.77 8.48
N LYS A 94 -5.06 -14.44 7.33
CA LYS A 94 -3.77 -14.98 6.89
C LYS A 94 -2.77 -13.86 6.61
N ILE A 95 -3.20 -12.81 5.91
CA ILE A 95 -2.32 -11.68 5.56
C ILE A 95 -1.95 -10.90 6.82
N LEU A 96 -2.90 -10.71 7.73
CA LEU A 96 -2.64 -10.10 9.03
C LEU A 96 -1.57 -10.87 9.82
N LYS A 97 -1.68 -12.20 9.90
CA LYS A 97 -0.69 -13.04 10.58
C LYS A 97 0.68 -12.97 9.94
N THR A 98 0.77 -13.01 8.61
CA THR A 98 2.05 -12.88 7.90
C THR A 98 2.70 -11.52 8.15
N ALA A 99 1.94 -10.43 8.07
CA ALA A 99 2.45 -9.09 8.31
C ALA A 99 2.89 -8.88 9.77
N ILE A 100 2.13 -9.40 10.74
CA ILE A 100 2.53 -9.40 12.16
C ILE A 100 3.78 -10.27 12.37
N TYR A 101 3.86 -11.44 11.75
CA TYR A 101 5.01 -12.32 11.92
C TYR A 101 6.29 -11.71 11.34
N GLU A 102 6.21 -11.15 10.12
CA GLU A 102 7.31 -10.40 9.50
C GLU A 102 7.71 -9.17 10.32
N SER A 103 6.76 -8.56 11.05
CA SER A 103 7.08 -7.49 11.98
C SER A 103 7.86 -7.93 13.23
N GLN A 104 7.54 -9.11 13.75
CA GLN A 104 8.09 -9.62 15.00
C GLN A 104 9.41 -10.38 14.81
N GLU A 105 9.53 -11.21 13.77
CA GLU A 105 10.78 -11.95 13.53
C GLU A 105 11.94 -11.04 13.08
N ARG A 106 11.68 -10.03 12.24
CA ARG A 106 12.75 -9.09 11.85
C ARG A 106 13.22 -8.15 12.95
N PHE A 107 12.51 -8.10 14.07
CA PHE A 107 12.98 -7.45 15.30
C PHE A 107 14.04 -8.32 15.99
N LEU A 108 13.88 -9.65 15.95
CA LEU A 108 14.79 -10.62 16.55
C LEU A 108 16.02 -10.92 15.68
N GLU A 109 15.95 -10.71 14.36
CA GLU A 109 17.11 -10.90 13.46
C GLU A 109 18.09 -9.71 13.43
N ASN A 110 17.76 -8.57 14.04
CA ASN A 110 18.58 -7.36 14.05
C ASN A 110 19.17 -7.00 15.43
N GLU A 111 19.10 -7.91 16.42
CA GLU A 111 19.88 -7.88 17.68
C GLU A 111 21.10 -8.81 17.58
#